data_AF-A0A6G8CCA2-F1
#
_entry.id   AF-A0A6G8CCA2-F1
#
_cell.length_a   1.000
_cell.length_b   1.000
_cell.length_c   1.000
_cell.angle_alpha   90.00
_cell.angle_beta   90.00
_cell.angle_gamma   90.00
#
_symmetry.space_group_name_H-M   'P 1'
#
loop_
_entity.id
_entity.type
_entity.pdbx_description
1 polymer ?
#
loop_
_entity_poly.entity_id
_entity_poly.type
_entity_poly.pdbx_seq_one_letter_code
_entity_poly.pdbx_strand_id
1 'polypeptide(L)'
;MDNTSNASASISNLIGWLFGLLALAIGVVNTFWGNDAGFGIFIIAMSFAFFPPVNAFIKEKTGFAIPRIAKWLLGFFIIWASLGVGELFDKIDLMMASF
;
A
#
# COMPACT_ATOMS: atom_id res chain seq x y z
N MET A 1 8.49 29.09 14.68
CA MET A 1 7.37 28.24 14.19
C MET A 1 7.76 27.84 12.80
N ASP A 2 8.40 26.69 12.68
CA ASP A 2 9.43 26.50 11.67
C ASP A 2 8.84 25.79 10.46
N ASN A 3 8.92 26.45 9.29
CA ASN A 3 8.41 25.97 7.99
C ASN A 3 8.92 24.57 7.60
N THR A 4 10.03 24.13 8.20
CA THR A 4 10.63 22.80 8.06
C THR A 4 9.73 21.67 8.60
N SER A 5 8.96 21.91 9.66
CA SER A 5 8.03 20.92 10.23
C SER A 5 6.85 20.61 9.29
N ASN A 6 6.31 21.62 8.63
CA ASN A 6 5.23 21.49 7.65
C ASN A 6 5.71 20.81 6.35
N ALA A 7 6.93 21.10 5.90
CA ALA A 7 7.53 20.46 4.72
C ALA A 7 7.78 18.96 4.95
N SER A 8 8.34 18.58 6.10
CA SER A 8 8.57 17.19 6.49
C SER A 8 7.26 16.38 6.58
N ALA A 9 6.23 16.96 7.20
CA ALA A 9 4.90 16.35 7.26
C ALA A 9 4.29 16.15 5.87
N SER A 10 4.47 17.13 4.97
CA SER A 10 3.98 17.06 3.59
C SER A 10 4.68 15.98 2.77
N ILE A 11 6.01 15.84 2.90
CA ILE A 11 6.80 14.81 2.22
C ILE A 11 6.41 13.41 2.73
N SER A 12 6.29 13.23 4.04
CA SER A 12 5.86 11.94 4.61
C SER A 12 4.46 11.54 4.16
N ASN A 13 3.54 12.52 4.02
CA ASN A 13 2.20 12.28 3.52
C ASN A 13 2.23 11.89 2.03
N LEU A 14 3.03 12.58 1.22
CA LEU A 14 3.21 12.27 -0.19
C LEU A 14 3.76 10.85 -0.39
N ILE A 15 4.78 10.46 0.36
CA ILE A 15 5.34 9.09 0.32
C ILE A 15 4.27 8.06 0.71
N GLY A 16 3.47 8.34 1.75
CA GLY A 16 2.37 7.46 2.15
C GLY A 16 1.31 7.30 1.05
N TRP A 17 0.97 8.39 0.35
CA TRP A 17 0.07 8.34 -0.80
C TRP A 17 0.64 7.53 -1.96
N LEU A 18 1.90 7.76 -2.34
CA LEU A 18 2.55 7.04 -3.43
C LEU A 18 2.62 5.53 -3.14
N PHE A 19 3.07 5.15 -1.94
CA PHE A 19 3.14 3.73 -1.55
C PHE A 19 1.75 3.11 -1.43
N GLY A 20 0.77 3.81 -0.85
CA GLY A 20 -0.60 3.34 -0.73
C GLY A 20 -1.23 3.10 -2.11
N LEU A 21 -1.04 4.02 -3.05
CA LEU A 21 -1.57 3.89 -4.40
C LEU A 21 -0.88 2.76 -5.19
N LEU A 22 0.44 2.61 -5.04
CA LEU A 22 1.20 1.51 -5.65
C LEU A 22 0.75 0.15 -5.10
N ALA A 23 0.64 0.02 -3.77
CA ALA A 23 0.14 -1.19 -3.12
C ALA A 23 -1.31 -1.51 -3.54
N LEU A 24 -2.16 -0.48 -3.66
CA LEU A 24 -3.54 -0.65 -4.11
C LEU A 24 -3.60 -1.13 -5.56
N ALA A 25 -2.79 -0.55 -6.46
CA ALA A 25 -2.70 -1.01 -7.85
C ALA A 25 -2.26 -2.48 -7.93
N ILE A 26 -1.22 -2.86 -7.19
CA ILE A 26 -0.76 -4.25 -7.08
C ILE A 26 -1.90 -5.17 -6.60
N GLY A 27 -2.65 -4.75 -5.59
CA GLY A 27 -3.78 -5.52 -5.06
C GLY A 27 -4.91 -5.68 -6.07
N VAL A 28 -5.24 -4.64 -6.84
CA VAL A 28 -6.24 -4.70 -7.92
C VAL A 28 -5.80 -5.69 -8.99
N VAL A 29 -4.56 -5.59 -9.49
CA VAL A 29 -4.02 -6.53 -10.50
C VAL A 29 -4.09 -7.96 -9.98
N ASN A 30 -3.69 -8.19 -8.72
CA ASN A 30 -3.73 -9.52 -8.11
C ASN A 30 -5.16 -10.04 -7.89
N THR A 31 -6.16 -9.17 -7.72
CA THR A 31 -7.56 -9.56 -7.50
C THR A 31 -8.24 -9.97 -8.81
N PHE A 32 -7.99 -9.26 -9.90
CA PHE A 32 -8.70 -9.45 -11.17
C PHE A 32 -7.96 -10.38 -12.15
N TRP A 33 -6.63 -10.36 -12.16
CA TRP A 33 -5.79 -11.18 -13.06
C TRP A 33 -4.97 -12.25 -12.31
N GLY A 34 -5.15 -12.36 -11.00
CA GLY A 34 -4.47 -13.37 -10.21
C GLY A 34 -5.24 -14.68 -10.07
N ASN A 35 -4.49 -15.74 -9.77
CA ASN A 35 -5.04 -17.05 -9.42
C ASN A 35 -5.77 -17.06 -8.06
N ASP A 36 -5.44 -16.11 -7.16
CA ASP A 36 -6.05 -15.98 -5.83
C ASP A 36 -6.53 -14.54 -5.59
N ALA A 37 -7.85 -14.34 -5.76
CA ALA A 37 -8.49 -13.06 -5.50
C ALA A 37 -8.44 -12.65 -4.02
N GLY A 38 -8.39 -13.62 -3.09
CA GLY A 38 -8.29 -13.36 -1.66
C GLY A 38 -6.95 -12.72 -1.29
N PHE A 39 -5.87 -13.16 -1.92
CA PHE A 39 -4.55 -12.54 -1.77
C PHE A 39 -4.54 -11.09 -2.29
N GLY A 40 -5.19 -10.82 -3.43
CA GLY A 40 -5.34 -9.47 -3.96
C GLY A 40 -6.12 -8.54 -3.02
N ILE A 41 -7.27 -9.00 -2.51
CA ILE A 41 -8.09 -8.25 -1.54
C ILE A 41 -7.30 -7.98 -0.26
N PHE A 42 -6.50 -8.94 0.20
CA PHE A 42 -5.63 -8.76 1.36
C PHE A 42 -4.60 -7.63 1.14
N ILE A 43 -3.96 -7.59 -0.03
CA ILE A 43 -3.04 -6.49 -0.39
C ILE A 43 -3.78 -5.15 -0.45
N ILE A 44 -4.99 -5.10 -1.04
CA ILE A 44 -5.82 -3.89 -1.06
C ILE A 44 -6.11 -3.41 0.37
N ALA A 45 -6.52 -4.32 1.27
CA ALA A 45 -6.77 -3.99 2.66
C ALA A 45 -5.52 -3.42 3.35
N MET A 46 -4.36 -4.03 3.11
CA MET A 46 -3.07 -3.60 3.63
C MET A 46 -2.60 -2.25 3.06
N SER A 47 -2.96 -1.93 1.81
CA SER A 47 -2.65 -0.64 1.18
C SER A 47 -3.24 0.54 1.96
N PHE A 48 -4.37 0.33 2.64
CA PHE A 48 -5.02 1.37 3.43
C PHE A 48 -4.16 1.86 4.61
N ALA A 49 -3.28 1.02 5.16
CA ALA A 49 -2.39 1.40 6.25
C ALA A 49 -1.38 2.51 5.86
N PHE A 50 -1.12 2.71 4.56
CA PHE A 50 -0.20 3.74 4.08
C PHE A 50 -0.87 5.10 3.90
N PHE A 51 -2.18 5.15 3.70
CA PHE A 51 -2.87 6.41 3.48
C PHE A 51 -2.88 7.28 4.75
N PRO A 52 -2.48 8.56 4.66
CA PRO A 52 -2.58 9.51 5.76
C PRO A 52 -3.96 9.60 6.44
N PRO A 53 -5.11 9.63 5.72
CA PRO A 53 -6.43 9.69 6.36
C PRO A 53 -6.74 8.46 7.22
N VAL A 54 -6.32 7.26 6.80
CA VAL A 54 -6.54 6.02 7.56
C VAL A 54 -5.72 6.03 8.85
N ASN A 55 -4.48 6.53 8.77
CA ASN A 55 -3.64 6.70 9.94
C ASN A 55 -4.24 7.70 10.94
N ALA A 56 -4.80 8.81 10.46
CA ALA A 56 -5.49 9.78 11.30
C ALA A 56 -6.73 9.16 11.97
N PHE A 57 -7.54 8.42 11.20
CA PHE A 57 -8.74 7.75 11.71
C PHE A 57 -8.41 6.67 12.77
N ILE A 58 -7.39 5.84 12.54
CA ILE A 58 -6.95 4.83 13.50
C ILE A 58 -6.46 5.49 14.78
N LYS A 59 -5.66 6.56 14.67
CA LYS A 59 -5.17 7.31 15.83
C LYS A 59 -6.32 7.93 16.62
N GLU A 60 -7.33 8.47 15.94
CA GLU A 60 -8.52 9.06 16.58
C GLU A 60 -9.35 7.99 17.31
N LYS A 61 -9.55 6.82 16.69
CA LYS A 61 -10.37 5.74 17.25
C LYS A 61 -9.69 4.92 18.34
N THR A 62 -8.40 4.67 18.21
CA THR A 62 -7.66 3.74 19.09
C THR A 62 -6.67 4.45 20.01
N GLY A 63 -6.39 5.73 19.79
CA GLY A 63 -5.30 6.45 20.46
C GLY A 63 -3.90 6.03 20.01
N PHE A 64 -3.78 5.00 19.16
CA PHE A 64 -2.50 4.43 18.76
C PHE A 64 -2.09 4.89 17.36
N ALA A 65 -0.85 5.37 17.23
CA ALA A 65 -0.27 5.71 15.94
C ALA A 65 0.49 4.51 15.38
N ILE A 66 0.21 4.13 14.13
CA ILE A 66 0.96 3.05 13.46
C ILE A 66 2.44 3.43 13.41
N PRO A 67 3.34 2.63 14.01
CA PRO A 67 4.76 2.95 14.06
C PRO A 67 5.37 2.90 12.66
N ARG A 68 6.32 3.80 12.38
CA ARG A 68 6.98 3.88 11.06
C ARG A 68 7.63 2.56 10.63
N ILE A 69 8.18 1.79 11.58
CA ILE A 69 8.80 0.49 11.31
C ILE A 69 7.78 -0.53 10.77
N ALA A 70 6.55 -0.52 11.28
CA ALA A 70 5.50 -1.43 10.82
C ALA A 70 5.12 -1.11 9.37
N LYS A 71 5.05 0.17 9.00
CA LYS A 71 4.81 0.57 7.59
C LYS A 71 5.92 0.10 6.67
N TRP A 72 7.18 0.23 7.07
CA TRP A 72 8.31 -0.27 6.27
C TRP A 72 8.26 -1.79 6.09
N LEU A 73 8.01 -2.54 7.16
CA LEU A 73 7.86 -4.00 7.08
C LEU A 73 6.70 -4.41 6.19
N LEU A 74 5.57 -3.72 6.31
CA LEU A 74 4.36 -4.00 5.56
C LEU A 74 4.54 -3.64 4.07
N GLY A 75 5.28 -2.57 3.77
CA GLY A 75 5.58 -2.17 2.39
C GLY A 75 6.56 -3.14 1.74
N PHE A 76 7.59 -3.54 2.46
CA PHE A 76 8.52 -4.58 2.03
C PHE A 76 7.77 -5.90 1.79
N PHE A 77 6.88 -6.29 2.71
CA PHE A 77 6.06 -7.50 2.57
C PHE A 77 5.19 -7.45 1.30
N ILE A 78 4.49 -6.35 1.02
CA ILE A 78 3.66 -6.23 -0.19
C ILE A 78 4.50 -6.36 -1.46
N ILE A 79 5.63 -5.65 -1.54
CA ILE A 79 6.50 -5.69 -2.71
C ILE A 79 7.08 -7.09 -2.90
N TRP A 80 7.67 -7.66 -1.84
CA TRP A 80 8.23 -9.01 -1.88
C TRP A 80 7.17 -10.07 -2.21
N ALA A 81 6.01 -10.01 -1.56
CA ALA A 81 4.95 -10.98 -1.76
C ALA A 81 4.35 -10.86 -3.15
N SER A 82 4.17 -9.65 -3.69
CA SER A 82 3.66 -9.46 -5.06
C SER A 82 4.65 -9.87 -6.14
N LEU A 83 5.94 -9.56 -5.99
CA LEU A 83 6.97 -9.93 -6.96
C LEU A 83 7.33 -11.42 -6.92
N GLY A 84 7.41 -12.01 -5.72
CA GLY A 84 7.84 -13.39 -5.54
C GLY A 84 6.71 -14.42 -5.60
N VAL A 85 5.64 -14.21 -4.83
CA VAL A 85 4.54 -15.18 -4.69
C VAL A 85 3.32 -14.81 -5.53
N GLY A 86 3.12 -13.51 -5.75
CA GLY A 86 1.99 -12.96 -6.47
C GLY A 86 2.17 -12.91 -7.97
N GLU A 87 3.28 -13.41 -8.53
CA GLU A 87 3.56 -13.49 -9.98
C GLU A 87 3.15 -12.20 -10.71
N LEU A 88 3.48 -11.04 -10.10
CA LEU A 88 2.92 -9.75 -10.53
C LEU A 88 3.18 -9.45 -12.00
N PHE A 89 4.36 -9.80 -12.51
CA PHE A 89 4.71 -9.58 -13.92
C PHE A 89 3.83 -10.40 -14.86
N ASP A 90 3.65 -11.69 -14.61
CA ASP A 90 2.78 -12.54 -15.42
C ASP A 90 1.32 -12.04 -15.40
N LYS A 91 0.86 -11.53 -14.26
CA LYS A 91 -0.49 -10.93 -14.14
C LYS A 91 -0.63 -9.62 -14.89
N ILE A 92 0.43 -8.80 -14.94
CA ILE A 92 0.47 -7.60 -15.77
C ILE A 92 0.43 -7.97 -17.25
N ASP A 93 1.16 -9.01 -17.65
CA ASP A 93 1.14 -9.50 -19.04
C ASP A 93 -0.25 -10.03 -19.42
N LEU A 94 -0.91 -10.77 -18.53
CA LEU A 94 -2.31 -11.20 -18.72
C LEU A 94 -3.28 -10.01 -18.81
N MET A 95 -3.07 -8.96 -18.01
CA MET A 95 -3.85 -7.73 -18.12
C MET A 95 -3.68 -7.10 -19.50
N MET A 96 -2.45 -6.93 -19.97
CA MET A 96 -2.17 -6.34 -21.28
C MET A 96 -2.71 -7.18 -22.44
N ALA A 97 -2.74 -8.51 -22.31
CA ALA A 97 -3.27 -9.42 -23.33
C ALA A 97 -4.81 -9.47 -23.39
N SER A 98 -5.51 -8.96 -22.37
CA SER A 98 -6.97 -9.00 -22.27
C SER A 98 -7.67 -7.68 -22.65
N PHE A 99 -6.90 -6.67 -23.06
CA PHE A 99 -7.36 -5.43 -23.70
C PHE A 99 -7.20 -5.49 -25.22
#